data_AF-A0A3D6EVP7-F1
#
_entry.id   AF-A0A3D6EVP7-F1
#
_cell.length_a   1.000
_cell.length_b   1.000
_cell.length_c   1.000
_cell.angle_alpha   90.00
_cell.angle_beta   90.00
_cell.angle_gamma   90.00
#
_symmetry.space_group_name_H-M   'P 1'
#
loop_
_entity.id
_entity.type
_entity.pdbx_description
1 polymer ?
#
loop_
_entity_poly.entity_id
_entity_poly.type
_entity_poly.pdbx_seq_one_letter_code
_entity_poly.pdbx_strand_id
1 'polypeptide(L)'
;MTGFAVFVYVWIYTGQEMAPVDAEFESLLRILVIATVPMGMGIGYIAFKAGLKGITPDMPLLSKLQRYQNAILIRCAGFEMPGMFASVVAFITGNESFLLFTAVMVVLFLLFRPTVNSITNDLQLTATERMELEN
;
A
#
# COMPACT_ATOMS: atom_id res chain seq x y z
N MET A 1 6.77 -4.98 -3.10
CA MET A 1 7.03 -5.57 -1.76
C MET A 1 6.98 -7.11 -1.71
N THR A 2 5.98 -7.79 -2.30
CA THR A 2 5.81 -9.26 -2.14
C THR A 2 6.97 -10.08 -2.67
N GLY A 3 7.51 -9.75 -3.85
CA GLY A 3 8.67 -10.45 -4.41
C GLY A 3 9.90 -10.36 -3.49
N PHE A 4 10.12 -9.20 -2.87
CA PHE A 4 11.20 -9.03 -1.90
C PHE A 4 10.92 -9.82 -0.60
N ALA A 5 9.69 -9.82 -0.10
CA ALA A 5 9.31 -10.62 1.06
C ALA A 5 9.54 -12.12 0.84
N VAL A 6 9.20 -12.64 -0.34
CA VAL A 6 9.46 -14.04 -0.72
C VAL A 6 10.97 -14.31 -0.77
N PHE A 7 11.74 -13.42 -1.38
CA PHE A 7 13.20 -13.51 -1.37
C PHE A 7 13.76 -13.57 0.05
N VAL A 8 13.32 -12.67 0.93
CA VAL A 8 13.77 -12.62 2.33
C VAL A 8 13.38 -13.89 3.09
N TYR A 9 12.16 -14.39 2.89
CA TYR A 9 11.74 -15.67 3.47
C TYR A 9 12.67 -16.80 3.05
N VAL A 10 12.92 -16.98 1.75
CA VAL A 10 13.85 -18.01 1.26
C VAL A 10 15.26 -17.81 1.84
N TRP A 11 15.75 -16.57 1.92
CA TRP A 11 17.06 -16.26 2.47
C TRP A 11 17.21 -16.65 3.94
N ILE A 12 16.19 -16.40 4.78
CA ILE A 12 16.22 -16.77 6.20
C ILE A 12 16.41 -18.28 6.40
N TYR A 13 15.84 -19.11 5.52
CA TYR A 13 15.91 -20.58 5.63
C TYR A 13 17.08 -21.23 4.90
N THR A 14 17.61 -20.59 3.85
CA THR A 14 18.62 -21.21 2.95
C THR A 14 19.95 -20.46 2.92
N GLY A 15 19.97 -19.23 3.43
CA GLY A 15 21.15 -18.38 3.46
C GLY A 15 22.14 -18.77 4.56
N GLN A 16 23.18 -17.97 4.68
CA GLN A 16 24.10 -18.05 5.81
C GLN A 16 23.37 -17.61 7.09
N GLU A 17 23.69 -18.26 8.22
CA GLU A 17 23.19 -17.81 9.52
C GLU A 17 23.55 -16.34 9.74
N MET A 18 22.53 -15.54 10.02
CA MET A 18 22.73 -14.13 10.31
C MET A 18 23.17 -13.95 11.74
N ALA A 19 24.09 -13.01 11.96
CA ALA A 19 24.53 -12.69 13.31
C ALA A 19 23.31 -12.23 14.14
N PRO A 20 23.18 -12.70 15.40
CA PRO A 20 22.06 -12.30 16.23
C PRO A 20 22.08 -10.80 16.43
N VAL A 21 20.92 -10.18 16.23
CA VAL A 21 20.71 -8.76 16.45
C VAL A 21 20.36 -8.53 17.92
N ASP A 22 20.81 -7.40 18.46
CA ASP A 22 20.47 -6.98 19.82
C ASP A 22 18.95 -6.84 20.01
N ALA A 23 18.45 -7.30 21.17
CA ALA A 23 17.02 -7.37 21.46
C ALA A 23 16.36 -5.99 21.59
N GLU A 24 17.08 -4.98 22.10
CA GLU A 24 16.58 -3.61 22.21
C GLU A 24 16.42 -3.00 20.81
N PHE A 25 17.39 -3.24 19.92
CA PHE A 25 17.31 -2.80 18.53
C PHE A 25 16.18 -3.48 17.76
N GLU A 26 15.99 -4.79 17.92
CA GLU A 26 14.86 -5.49 17.29
C GLU A 26 13.50 -4.93 17.77
N SER A 27 13.38 -4.67 19.08
CA SER A 27 12.16 -4.09 19.65
C SER A 27 11.87 -2.69 19.09
N LEU A 28 12.89 -1.85 18.95
CA LEU A 28 12.77 -0.54 18.30
C LEU A 28 12.28 -0.67 16.85
N LEU A 29 12.87 -1.59 16.06
CA LEU A 29 12.44 -1.83 14.68
C LEU A 29 10.98 -2.30 14.62
N ARG A 30 10.54 -3.11 15.57
CA ARG A 30 9.13 -3.55 15.67
C ARG A 30 8.17 -2.41 15.93
N ILE A 31 8.52 -1.50 16.84
CA ILE A 31 7.73 -0.28 17.09
C ILE A 31 7.67 0.56 15.81
N LEU A 32 8.79 0.73 15.10
CA LEU A 32 8.83 1.49 13.85
C LEU A 32 7.96 0.86 12.76
N VAL A 33 8.05 -0.47 12.55
CA VAL A 33 7.21 -1.19 11.59
C VAL A 33 5.73 -0.97 11.89
N ILE A 34 5.32 -1.16 13.14
CA ILE A 34 3.93 -0.93 13.57
C ILE A 34 3.50 0.50 13.30
N ALA A 35 4.35 1.49 13.63
CA ALA A 35 4.04 2.90 13.42
C ALA A 35 3.95 3.28 11.94
N THR A 36 4.75 2.64 11.07
CA THR A 36 4.73 2.95 9.63
C THR A 36 3.41 2.60 8.97
N VAL A 37 2.67 1.60 9.46
CA VAL A 37 1.39 1.19 8.87
C VAL A 37 0.35 2.33 8.86
N PRO A 38 -0.08 2.90 10.01
CA PRO A 38 -1.04 3.99 10.01
C PRO A 38 -0.47 5.26 9.35
N MET A 39 0.84 5.52 9.45
CA MET A 39 1.47 6.66 8.78
C MET A 39 1.39 6.54 7.25
N GLY A 40 1.77 5.39 6.69
CA GLY A 40 1.73 5.13 5.25
C GLY A 40 0.31 5.19 4.70
N MET A 41 -0.65 4.60 5.41
CA MET A 41 -2.07 4.68 5.04
C MET A 41 -2.61 6.12 5.09
N GLY A 42 -2.28 6.86 6.15
CA GLY A 42 -2.72 8.25 6.32
C GLY A 42 -2.15 9.17 5.25
N ILE A 43 -0.83 9.13 5.03
CA ILE A 43 -0.15 9.92 4.00
C ILE A 43 -0.68 9.55 2.60
N GLY A 44 -0.82 8.25 2.31
CA GLY A 44 -1.36 7.76 1.04
C GLY A 44 -2.78 8.25 0.78
N TYR A 45 -3.64 8.28 1.81
CA TYR A 45 -5.00 8.79 1.69
C TYR A 45 -5.07 10.32 1.51
N ILE A 46 -4.23 11.08 2.22
CA ILE A 46 -4.13 12.54 2.05
C ILE A 46 -3.67 12.86 0.63
N ALA A 47 -2.63 12.17 0.15
CA ALA A 47 -2.12 12.34 -1.21
C ALA A 47 -3.15 11.95 -2.27
N PHE A 48 -3.92 10.88 -2.04
CA PHE A 48 -5.06 10.49 -2.88
C PHE A 48 -6.09 11.63 -2.99
N LYS A 49 -6.57 12.15 -1.86
CA LYS A 49 -7.55 13.24 -1.86
C LYS A 49 -6.98 14.51 -2.49
N ALA A 50 -5.70 14.80 -2.30
CA ALA A 50 -5.02 15.89 -2.99
C ALA A 50 -4.99 15.68 -4.51
N GLY A 51 -4.73 14.46 -4.99
CA GLY A 51 -4.74 14.11 -6.41
C GLY A 51 -6.12 14.18 -7.06
N LEU A 52 -7.20 14.06 -6.28
CA LEU A 52 -8.57 14.28 -6.77
C LEU A 52 -8.97 15.77 -6.81
N LYS A 53 -8.21 16.66 -6.17
CA LYS A 53 -8.51 18.10 -6.22
C LYS A 53 -8.39 18.60 -7.66
N GLY A 54 -9.36 19.41 -8.08
CA GLY A 54 -9.42 19.93 -9.44
C GLY A 54 -10.00 18.96 -10.46
N ILE A 55 -10.57 17.81 -10.02
CA ILE A 55 -11.53 17.08 -10.84
C ILE A 55 -12.88 17.81 -10.81
N THR A 56 -13.30 18.33 -11.96
CA THR A 56 -14.54 19.09 -12.14
C THR A 56 -15.59 18.26 -12.89
N PRO A 57 -16.89 18.54 -12.71
CA PRO A 57 -17.98 17.76 -13.33
C PRO A 57 -18.00 17.82 -14.85
N ASP A 58 -17.54 18.93 -15.44
CA ASP A 58 -17.49 19.20 -16.88
C ASP A 58 -16.38 18.45 -17.62
N MET A 59 -15.43 17.85 -16.89
CA MET A 59 -14.37 17.07 -17.53
C MET A 59 -14.91 15.80 -18.18
N PRO A 60 -14.36 15.39 -19.34
CA PRO A 60 -14.67 14.11 -19.96
C PRO A 60 -14.37 12.93 -19.01
N LEU A 61 -15.21 11.90 -19.05
CA LEU A 61 -15.10 10.71 -18.20
C LEU A 61 -13.70 10.08 -18.24
N LEU A 62 -13.13 9.91 -19.44
CA LEU A 62 -11.79 9.35 -19.62
C LEU A 62 -10.73 10.14 -18.83
N SER A 63 -10.79 11.48 -18.89
CA SER A 63 -9.85 12.35 -18.17
C SER A 63 -10.01 12.23 -16.65
N LYS A 64 -11.25 12.09 -16.15
CA LYS A 64 -11.52 11.84 -14.72
C LYS A 64 -10.92 10.51 -14.27
N LEU A 65 -11.11 9.45 -15.04
CA LEU A 65 -10.60 8.11 -14.75
C LEU A 65 -9.07 8.05 -14.77
N GLN A 66 -8.42 8.72 -15.73
CA GLN A 66 -6.94 8.80 -15.78
C GLN A 66 -6.37 9.49 -14.53
N ARG A 67 -6.97 10.61 -14.11
CA ARG A 67 -6.55 11.30 -12.87
C ARG A 67 -6.81 10.45 -11.63
N TYR A 68 -7.95 9.77 -11.57
CA TYR A 68 -8.27 8.85 -10.48
C TYR A 68 -7.27 7.69 -10.40
N GLN A 69 -6.94 7.08 -11.53
CA GLN A 69 -5.95 6.00 -11.60
C GLN A 69 -4.60 6.46 -11.04
N ASN A 70 -4.12 7.64 -11.44
CA ASN A 70 -2.89 8.21 -10.91
C ASN A 70 -2.96 8.44 -9.39
N ALA A 71 -4.08 8.98 -8.90
CA ALA A 71 -4.29 9.16 -7.46
C ALA A 71 -4.29 7.83 -6.70
N ILE A 72 -4.90 6.78 -7.26
CA ILE A 72 -4.88 5.43 -6.67
C ILE A 72 -3.47 4.85 -6.65
N LEU A 73 -2.65 5.02 -7.71
CA LEU A 73 -1.27 4.56 -7.71
C LEU A 73 -0.45 5.20 -6.58
N ILE A 74 -0.63 6.51 -6.36
CA ILE A 74 0.02 7.23 -5.25
C ILE A 74 -0.47 6.70 -3.90
N ARG A 75 -1.78 6.46 -3.76
CA ARG A 75 -2.35 5.84 -2.56
C ARG A 75 -1.69 4.49 -2.29
N CYS A 76 -1.63 3.63 -3.30
CA CYS A 76 -1.01 2.31 -3.26
C CYS A 76 0.45 2.38 -2.82
N ALA A 77 1.25 3.33 -3.31
CA ALA A 77 2.62 3.51 -2.84
C ALA A 77 2.69 3.74 -1.31
N GLY A 78 1.72 4.45 -0.74
CA GLY A 78 1.59 4.63 0.71
C GLY A 78 1.34 3.32 1.49
N PHE A 79 0.63 2.36 0.89
CA PHE A 79 0.44 1.02 1.48
C PHE A 79 1.65 0.10 1.24
N GLU A 80 2.41 0.32 0.17
CA GLU A 80 3.57 -0.51 -0.15
C GLU A 80 4.75 -0.24 0.78
N MET A 81 4.95 1.03 1.19
CA MET A 81 6.09 1.40 2.03
C MET A 81 6.17 0.62 3.36
N PRO A 82 5.09 0.49 4.17
CA PRO A 82 5.14 -0.28 5.41
C PRO A 82 5.45 -1.77 5.17
N GLY A 83 4.86 -2.37 4.13
CA GLY A 83 5.07 -3.77 3.80
C GLY A 83 6.48 -4.05 3.30
N MET A 84 7.05 -3.14 2.50
CA MET A 84 8.45 -3.21 2.07
C MET A 84 9.41 -3.00 3.25
N PHE A 85 9.16 -2.00 4.10
CA PHE A 85 9.97 -1.72 5.27
C PHE A 85 10.01 -2.92 6.23
N ALA A 86 8.87 -3.55 6.49
CA ALA A 86 8.81 -4.78 7.28
C ALA A 86 9.64 -5.93 6.69
N SER A 87 9.64 -6.10 5.36
CA SER A 87 10.50 -7.10 4.70
C SER A 87 11.99 -6.78 4.83
N VAL A 88 12.37 -5.49 4.77
CA VAL A 88 13.76 -5.06 5.00
C VAL A 88 14.18 -5.35 6.45
N VAL A 89 13.29 -5.07 7.42
CA VAL A 89 13.54 -5.36 8.83
C VAL A 89 13.68 -6.87 9.08
N ALA A 90 12.83 -7.70 8.47
CA ALA A 90 12.96 -9.15 8.51
C ALA A 90 14.32 -9.61 7.95
N PHE A 91 14.78 -9.00 6.87
CA PHE A 91 16.07 -9.31 6.26
C PHE A 91 17.26 -8.92 7.15
N ILE A 92 17.19 -7.79 7.85
CA ILE A 92 18.26 -7.33 8.75
C ILE A 92 18.32 -8.18 10.02
N THR A 93 17.16 -8.53 10.58
CA THR A 93 17.06 -9.22 11.88
C THR A 93 17.10 -10.73 11.78
N GLY A 94 16.79 -11.30 10.60
CA GLY A 94 16.52 -12.73 10.44
C GLY A 94 15.22 -13.20 11.09
N ASN A 95 14.43 -12.30 11.65
CA ASN A 95 13.18 -12.66 12.29
C ASN A 95 12.03 -12.61 11.27
N GLU A 96 11.56 -13.79 10.88
CA GLU A 96 10.45 -13.94 9.92
C GLU A 96 9.12 -13.36 10.41
N SER A 97 8.93 -13.15 11.71
CA SER A 97 7.68 -12.59 12.26
C SER A 97 7.37 -11.20 11.69
N PHE A 98 8.39 -10.45 11.25
CA PHE A 98 8.21 -9.17 10.56
C PHE A 98 7.50 -9.32 9.20
N LEU A 99 7.62 -10.47 8.52
CA LEU A 99 6.94 -10.71 7.25
C LEU A 99 5.41 -10.80 7.40
N LEU A 100 4.90 -11.05 8.61
CA LEU A 100 3.46 -10.99 8.90
C LEU A 100 2.89 -9.60 8.54
N PHE A 101 3.63 -8.52 8.80
CA PHE A 101 3.20 -7.17 8.44
C PHE A 101 3.11 -6.99 6.93
N THR A 102 4.04 -7.54 6.16
CA THR A 102 3.95 -7.53 4.69
C THR A 102 2.73 -8.30 4.21
N ALA A 103 2.44 -9.47 4.79
CA ALA A 103 1.24 -10.24 4.47
C ALA A 103 -0.05 -9.45 4.76
N VAL A 104 -0.14 -8.79 5.93
CA VAL A 104 -1.26 -7.92 6.27
C VAL A 104 -1.40 -6.77 5.25
N MET A 105 -0.30 -6.14 4.84
CA MET A 105 -0.34 -5.08 3.82
C MET A 105 -0.87 -5.59 2.48
N VAL A 106 -0.51 -6.81 2.06
CA VAL A 106 -1.07 -7.43 0.84
C VAL A 106 -2.58 -7.61 0.95
N VAL A 107 -3.07 -8.09 2.10
CA VAL A 107 -4.52 -8.22 2.33
C VAL A 107 -5.21 -6.85 2.27
N LEU A 108 -4.64 -5.82 2.89
CA LEU A 108 -5.19 -4.46 2.81
C LEU A 108 -5.23 -3.94 1.37
N PHE A 109 -4.20 -4.21 0.55
CA PHE A 109 -4.19 -3.86 -0.86
C PHE A 109 -5.38 -4.45 -1.63
N LEU A 110 -5.71 -5.71 -1.36
CA LEU A 110 -6.86 -6.37 -1.99
C LEU A 110 -8.19 -5.79 -1.50
N LEU A 111 -8.30 -5.49 -0.20
CA LEU A 111 -9.51 -4.91 0.40
C LEU A 111 -9.77 -3.46 -0.06
N PHE A 112 -8.72 -2.66 -0.25
CA PHE A 112 -8.83 -1.27 -0.67
C PHE A 112 -8.77 -1.08 -2.19
N ARG A 113 -8.90 -2.15 -2.98
CA ARG A 113 -9.03 -2.07 -4.43
C ARG A 113 -10.27 -1.23 -4.79
N PRO A 114 -10.13 -0.22 -5.68
CA PRO A 114 -11.29 0.57 -6.11
C PRO A 114 -12.32 -0.32 -6.82
N THR A 115 -13.58 -0.09 -6.49
CA THR A 115 -14.75 -0.70 -7.12
C THR A 115 -15.48 0.34 -7.96
N VAL A 116 -16.36 -0.08 -8.85
CA VAL A 116 -17.22 0.85 -9.61
C VAL A 116 -17.93 1.82 -8.66
N ASN A 117 -18.51 1.30 -7.57
CA ASN A 117 -19.19 2.13 -6.56
C ASN A 117 -18.25 3.16 -5.90
N SER A 118 -17.03 2.77 -5.53
CA SER A 118 -16.09 3.74 -4.92
C SER A 118 -15.63 4.78 -5.93
N ILE A 119 -15.39 4.40 -7.19
CA ILE A 119 -15.03 5.31 -8.27
C ILE A 119 -16.15 6.32 -8.52
N THR A 120 -17.39 5.85 -8.66
CA THR A 120 -18.58 6.69 -8.82
C THR A 120 -18.70 7.69 -7.68
N ASN A 121 -18.52 7.24 -6.43
CA ASN A 121 -18.65 8.10 -5.26
C ASN A 121 -17.50 9.12 -5.15
N ASP A 122 -16.26 8.70 -5.38
CA ASP A 122 -15.09 9.57 -5.28
C ASP A 122 -15.05 10.64 -6.38
N LEU A 123 -15.49 10.29 -7.60
CA LEU A 123 -15.52 11.18 -8.75
C LEU A 123 -16.86 11.91 -8.94
N GLN A 124 -17.87 11.58 -8.12
CA GLN A 124 -19.23 12.12 -8.21
C GLN A 124 -19.81 11.98 -9.62
N LEU A 125 -19.65 10.78 -10.22
CA LEU A 125 -20.09 10.53 -11.60
C LEU A 125 -21.61 10.67 -11.72
N THR A 126 -22.06 11.22 -12.83
CA THR A 126 -23.47 11.24 -13.23
C THR A 126 -23.98 9.83 -13.54
N ALA A 127 -25.30 9.64 -13.58
CA ALA A 127 -25.90 8.34 -13.92
C ALA A 127 -25.47 7.85 -15.32
N THR A 128 -25.33 8.76 -16.28
CA THR A 128 -24.86 8.47 -17.64
C THR A 128 -23.40 8.03 -17.64
N GLU A 129 -22.52 8.74 -16.94
CA GLU A 129 -21.10 8.37 -16.83
C GLU A 129 -20.89 7.03 -16.10
N ARG A 130 -21.71 6.78 -15.07
CA ARG A 130 -21.69 5.50 -14.37
C ARG A 130 -22.08 4.35 -15.30
N MET A 131 -23.13 4.53 -16.09
CA MET A 131 -23.58 3.52 -17.05
C MET A 131 -22.51 3.27 -18.12
N GLU A 132 -21.79 4.31 -18.56
CA GLU A 132 -20.65 4.18 -19.47
C GLU A 132 -19.47 3.42 -18.84
N LEU A 133 -19.23 3.57 -17.53
CA LEU A 133 -18.17 2.84 -16.80
C LEU A 133 -18.50 1.35 -16.58
N GLU A 134 -19.78 0.99 -16.55
CA GLU A 134 -20.25 -0.39 -16.31
C GLU A 134 -20.35 -1.24 -17.59
N ASN A 135 -20.33 -0.60 -18.78
CA ASN A 135 -20.37 -1.25 -20.10
C ASN A 135 -18.97 -1.58 -20.63
#